data_AF-D8ID35-F1
#
_entry.id   AF-D8ID35-F1
#
_cell.length_a   1.000
_cell.length_b   1.000
_cell.length_c   1.000
_cell.angle_alpha   90.00
_cell.angle_beta   90.00
_cell.angle_gamma   90.00
#
_symmetry.space_group_name_H-M   'P 1'
#
loop_
_entity.id
_entity.type
_entity.pdbx_description
1 polymer ?
#
loop_
_entity_poly.entity_id
_entity_poly.type
_entity_poly.pdbx_seq_one_letter_code
_entity_poly.pdbx_strand_id
1 'polypeptide(L)'
;MIDHKINLLEKKINSELNRLNKKSEEIDILKSSIISNLNKNLKELKSKKLKQLREEKKLIYDNLLELRNDFSEIKKEYKKTKKNNQKKSDKDKSEISENIIKTITSQRVLTLMAEYNRKANRMLISIFRDIQKINESDLYKETGSYFNSLINSFTHIIKTDIYFFSILRKYSSKKIIANEEILTYLNDNFLFNKPIDANLDTLFDTRKKLDDIIIDVINSIDDYNVIIKIDFADDTIKKPIYHIIMHELNHNTHHRGEISAMLDMMGYVNDYSNLITII
;
A
#
# COMPACT_ATOMS: atom_id res chain seq x y z
N MET A 1 -64.97 -22.90 31.65
CA MET A 1 -64.27 -21.60 31.75
C MET A 1 -62.82 -21.66 31.26
N ILE A 2 -62.12 -22.79 31.46
CA ILE A 2 -60.73 -23.00 31.01
C ILE A 2 -60.65 -23.29 29.50
N ASP A 3 -61.53 -24.15 28.96
CA ASP A 3 -61.51 -24.51 27.52
C ASP A 3 -61.77 -23.32 26.59
N HIS A 4 -62.59 -22.36 27.02
CA HIS A 4 -62.79 -21.12 26.28
C HIS A 4 -61.52 -20.26 26.23
N LYS A 5 -60.74 -20.22 27.32
CA LYS A 5 -59.46 -19.51 27.36
C LYS A 5 -58.41 -20.20 26.48
N ILE A 6 -58.37 -21.53 26.47
CA ILE A 6 -57.49 -22.33 25.61
C ILE A 6 -57.80 -22.05 24.13
N ASN A 7 -59.07 -22.17 23.73
CA ASN A 7 -59.51 -21.88 22.36
C ASN A 7 -59.19 -20.44 21.92
N LEU A 8 -59.32 -19.46 22.84
CA LEU A 8 -58.97 -18.07 22.54
C LEU A 8 -57.44 -17.89 22.36
N LEU A 9 -56.64 -18.61 23.15
CA LEU A 9 -55.18 -18.61 23.03
C LEU A 9 -54.73 -19.25 21.71
N GLU A 10 -55.29 -20.40 21.34
CA GLU A 10 -54.98 -21.09 20.08
C GLU A 10 -55.29 -20.21 18.88
N LYS A 11 -56.44 -19.52 18.86
CA LYS A 11 -56.77 -18.57 17.80
C LYS A 11 -55.76 -17.42 17.71
N LYS A 12 -55.30 -16.90 18.86
CA LYS A 12 -54.28 -15.84 18.89
C LYS A 12 -52.93 -16.36 18.39
N ILE A 13 -52.50 -17.54 18.84
CA ILE A 13 -51.26 -18.19 18.40
C ILE A 13 -51.29 -18.43 16.89
N ASN A 14 -52.37 -18.98 16.36
CA ASN A 14 -52.52 -19.21 14.92
C ASN A 14 -52.55 -17.90 14.11
N SER A 15 -53.17 -16.85 14.66
CA SER A 15 -53.17 -15.53 14.04
C SER A 15 -51.75 -14.93 13.97
N GLU A 16 -50.96 -15.05 15.04
CA GLU A 16 -49.59 -14.57 15.08
C GLU A 16 -48.64 -15.42 14.23
N LEU A 17 -48.82 -16.75 14.18
CA LEU A 17 -48.10 -17.63 13.26
C LEU A 17 -48.33 -17.24 11.80
N ASN A 18 -49.57 -16.94 11.42
CA ASN A 18 -49.89 -16.48 10.07
C ASN A 18 -49.25 -15.12 9.75
N ARG A 19 -49.20 -14.20 10.72
CA ARG A 19 -48.49 -12.91 10.57
C ARG A 19 -47.00 -13.12 10.40
N LEU A 20 -46.41 -14.02 11.19
CA LEU A 20 -44.98 -14.35 11.13
C LEU A 20 -44.62 -14.95 9.76
N ASN A 21 -45.41 -15.91 9.28
CA ASN A 21 -45.20 -16.54 7.98
C ASN A 21 -45.25 -15.51 6.85
N LYS A 22 -46.27 -14.64 6.85
CA LYS A 22 -46.38 -13.56 5.86
C LYS A 22 -45.18 -12.60 5.91
N LYS A 23 -44.69 -12.27 7.11
CA LYS A 23 -43.49 -11.44 7.27
C LYS A 23 -42.23 -12.14 6.78
N SER A 24 -42.11 -13.45 6.96
CA SER A 24 -41.00 -14.23 6.42
C SER A 24 -40.98 -14.20 4.89
N GLU A 25 -42.13 -14.37 4.25
CA GLU A 25 -42.27 -14.27 2.79
C GLU A 25 -41.88 -12.87 2.27
N GLU A 26 -42.33 -11.80 2.93
CA GLU A 26 -41.94 -10.42 2.59
C GLU A 26 -40.41 -10.23 2.68
N ILE A 27 -39.76 -10.79 3.71
CA ILE A 27 -38.31 -10.74 3.88
C ILE A 27 -37.60 -11.48 2.74
N ASP A 28 -38.08 -12.65 2.34
CA ASP A 28 -37.44 -13.47 1.31
C ASP A 28 -37.58 -12.84 -0.08
N ILE A 29 -38.72 -12.19 -0.37
CA ILE A 29 -38.92 -11.38 -1.57
C ILE A 29 -37.93 -10.20 -1.57
N LEU A 30 -37.80 -9.49 -0.45
CA LEU A 30 -36.88 -8.36 -0.33
C LEU A 30 -35.42 -8.78 -0.52
N LYS A 31 -34.99 -9.89 0.11
CA LYS A 31 -33.65 -10.47 -0.06
C LYS A 31 -33.37 -10.80 -1.52
N SER A 32 -34.31 -11.47 -2.19
CA SER A 32 -34.19 -11.85 -3.60
C SER A 32 -34.04 -10.62 -4.51
N SER A 33 -34.82 -9.57 -4.25
CA SER A 33 -34.74 -8.29 -4.96
C SER A 33 -33.38 -7.60 -4.76
N ILE A 34 -32.88 -7.54 -3.51
CA ILE A 34 -31.56 -6.96 -3.20
C ILE A 34 -30.44 -7.72 -3.93
N ILE A 35 -30.45 -9.05 -3.87
CA ILE A 35 -29.44 -9.89 -4.53
C ILE A 35 -29.45 -9.66 -6.04
N SER A 36 -30.63 -9.60 -6.66
CA SER A 36 -30.78 -9.33 -8.09
C SER A 36 -30.20 -7.97 -8.48
N ASN A 37 -30.52 -6.91 -7.73
CA ASN A 37 -30.00 -5.56 -7.97
C ASN A 37 -28.48 -5.47 -7.78
N LEU A 38 -27.93 -6.10 -6.74
CA LEU A 38 -26.49 -6.17 -6.51
C LEU A 38 -25.77 -6.86 -7.67
N ASN A 39 -26.30 -7.99 -8.14
CA ASN A 39 -25.71 -8.72 -9.27
C ASN A 39 -25.76 -7.91 -10.57
N LYS A 40 -26.85 -7.19 -10.82
CA LYS A 40 -26.98 -6.29 -11.97
C LYS A 40 -25.94 -5.16 -11.92
N ASN A 41 -25.83 -4.48 -10.77
CA ASN A 41 -24.88 -3.38 -10.56
C ASN A 41 -23.43 -3.88 -10.66
N LEU A 42 -23.12 -5.06 -10.12
CA LEU A 42 -21.79 -5.66 -10.21
C LEU A 42 -21.41 -5.96 -11.66
N LYS A 43 -22.35 -6.49 -12.45
CA LYS A 43 -22.14 -6.78 -13.88
C LYS A 43 -21.87 -5.51 -14.69
N GLU A 44 -22.61 -4.44 -14.40
CA GLU A 44 -22.43 -3.13 -15.05
C GLU A 44 -21.10 -2.47 -14.65
N LEU A 45 -20.72 -2.53 -13.37
CA LEU A 45 -19.44 -2.00 -12.90
C LEU A 45 -18.25 -2.75 -13.55
N LYS A 46 -18.33 -4.08 -13.63
CA LYS A 46 -17.32 -4.91 -14.29
C LYS A 46 -17.23 -4.59 -15.79
N SER A 47 -18.36 -4.44 -16.49
CA SER A 47 -18.35 -4.13 -17.92
C SER A 47 -17.78 -2.74 -18.20
N LYS A 48 -18.14 -1.74 -17.39
CA LYS A 48 -17.60 -0.37 -17.47
C LYS A 48 -16.10 -0.34 -17.22
N LYS A 49 -15.62 -1.01 -16.16
CA LYS A 49 -14.19 -1.08 -15.85
C LYS A 49 -13.41 -1.82 -16.93
N LEU A 50 -13.96 -2.91 -17.48
CA LEU A 50 -13.33 -3.66 -18.57
C LEU A 50 -13.24 -2.82 -19.85
N LYS A 51 -14.26 -2.02 -20.16
CA LYS A 51 -14.23 -1.08 -21.28
C LYS A 51 -13.12 -0.05 -21.11
N GLN A 52 -13.03 0.58 -19.93
CA GLN A 52 -11.98 1.55 -19.60
C GLN A 52 -10.57 0.93 -19.76
N LEU A 53 -10.34 -0.26 -19.19
CA LEU A 53 -9.04 -0.94 -19.30
C LEU A 53 -8.67 -1.29 -20.74
N ARG A 54 -9.65 -1.60 -21.60
CA ARG A 54 -9.42 -1.85 -23.03
C ARG A 54 -9.03 -0.57 -23.78
N GLU A 55 -9.66 0.55 -23.45
CA GLU A 55 -9.32 1.87 -24.02
C GLU A 55 -7.93 2.31 -23.59
N GLU A 56 -7.59 2.19 -22.30
CA GLU A 56 -6.25 2.47 -21.77
C GLU A 56 -5.19 1.58 -22.43
N LYS A 57 -5.45 0.27 -22.54
CA LYS A 57 -4.55 -0.66 -23.24
C LYS A 57 -4.31 -0.26 -24.70
N LYS A 58 -5.37 0.17 -25.40
CA LYS A 58 -5.26 0.63 -26.80
C LYS A 58 -4.40 1.89 -26.89
N LEU A 59 -4.65 2.87 -26.03
CA LEU A 59 -3.87 4.12 -25.98
C LEU A 59 -2.38 3.83 -25.73
N ILE A 60 -2.06 2.94 -24.77
CA ILE A 60 -0.68 2.53 -24.51
C ILE A 60 -0.05 1.88 -25.75
N TYR A 61 -0.79 1.02 -26.45
CA TYR A 61 -0.31 0.36 -27.66
C TYR A 61 -0.03 1.36 -28.79
N ASP A 62 -0.94 2.31 -29.00
CA ASP A 62 -0.80 3.36 -30.01
C ASP A 62 0.42 4.25 -29.70
N ASN A 63 0.61 4.65 -28.44
CA ASN A 63 1.79 5.40 -28.00
C ASN A 63 3.11 4.62 -28.19
N LEU A 64 3.11 3.31 -27.91
CA LEU A 64 4.28 2.46 -28.15
C LEU A 64 4.61 2.35 -29.64
N LEU A 65 3.60 2.35 -30.51
CA LEU A 65 3.79 2.33 -31.95
C LEU A 65 4.39 3.65 -32.46
N GLU A 66 3.91 4.78 -31.93
CA GLU A 66 4.44 6.12 -32.22
C GLU A 66 5.90 6.23 -31.77
N LEU A 67 6.20 5.91 -30.52
CA LEU A 67 7.57 5.89 -29.99
C LEU A 67 8.51 4.98 -30.81
N ARG A 68 8.01 3.85 -31.31
CA ARG A 68 8.78 2.96 -32.19
C ARG A 68 9.09 3.64 -33.53
N ASN A 69 8.13 4.38 -34.09
CA ASN A 69 8.31 5.12 -35.33
C ASN A 69 9.31 6.27 -35.14
N ASP A 70 9.16 7.06 -34.08
CA ASP A 70 10.10 8.13 -33.70
C ASP A 70 11.51 7.57 -33.51
N PHE A 71 11.63 6.43 -32.80
CA PHE A 71 12.91 5.76 -32.64
C PHE A 71 13.51 5.29 -33.99
N SER A 72 12.68 4.85 -34.92
CA SER A 72 13.08 4.48 -36.28
C SER A 72 13.56 5.69 -37.09
N GLU A 73 12.88 6.83 -36.97
CA GLU A 73 13.25 8.09 -37.61
C GLU A 73 14.54 8.65 -37.03
N ILE A 74 14.66 8.75 -35.71
CA ILE A 74 15.89 9.13 -35.00
C ILE A 74 17.04 8.20 -35.41
N LYS A 75 16.78 6.89 -35.57
CA LYS A 75 17.80 5.93 -36.04
C LYS A 75 18.21 6.18 -37.49
N LYS A 76 17.29 6.60 -38.38
CA LYS A 76 17.59 6.99 -39.77
C LYS A 76 18.34 8.31 -39.83
N GLU A 77 17.94 9.32 -39.07
CA GLU A 77 18.62 10.61 -38.95
C GLU A 77 20.03 10.43 -38.39
N TYR A 78 20.19 9.64 -37.32
CA TYR A 78 21.49 9.26 -36.78
C TYR A 78 22.37 8.54 -37.82
N LYS A 79 21.81 7.67 -38.67
CA LYS A 79 22.57 7.02 -39.75
C LYS A 79 22.98 8.03 -40.85
N LYS A 80 22.16 9.05 -41.12
CA LYS A 80 22.48 10.14 -42.07
C LYS A 80 23.57 11.06 -41.52
N THR A 81 23.51 11.45 -40.24
CA THR A 81 24.55 12.27 -39.59
C THR A 81 25.87 11.50 -39.38
N LYS A 82 25.83 10.17 -39.13
CA LYS A 82 27.03 9.30 -39.04
C LYS A 82 27.77 9.11 -40.37
N LYS A 83 27.13 9.38 -41.53
CA LYS A 83 27.82 9.43 -42.85
C LYS A 83 28.64 10.71 -43.07
N ASN A 84 28.39 11.77 -42.30
CA ASN A 84 29.07 13.07 -42.44
C ASN A 84 30.14 13.34 -41.37
N ASN A 85 30.35 12.46 -40.39
CA ASN A 85 31.45 12.56 -39.43
C ASN A 85 31.95 11.16 -39.04
N GLN A 86 33.05 10.73 -39.64
CA GLN A 86 33.78 9.56 -39.16
C GLN A 86 34.42 9.87 -37.80
N LYS A 87 34.21 8.95 -36.83
CA LYS A 87 34.75 8.84 -35.46
C LYS A 87 34.00 9.55 -34.31
N LYS A 88 32.89 8.94 -33.89
CA LYS A 88 32.30 8.76 -32.53
C LYS A 88 30.85 8.27 -32.79
N SER A 89 30.22 7.30 -32.15
CA SER A 89 30.42 6.50 -30.94
C SER A 89 29.42 5.32 -31.04
N ASP A 90 29.86 4.09 -30.81
CA ASP A 90 28.95 2.97 -30.45
C ASP A 90 28.78 2.88 -28.91
N LYS A 91 29.58 3.67 -28.16
CA LYS A 91 29.58 3.78 -26.70
C LYS A 91 28.34 4.50 -26.15
N ASP A 92 27.98 5.66 -26.71
CA ASP A 92 26.90 6.51 -26.18
C ASP A 92 25.50 5.87 -26.32
N LYS A 93 25.30 5.00 -27.32
CA LYS A 93 24.02 4.28 -27.50
C LYS A 93 23.86 3.11 -26.55
N SER A 94 24.95 2.39 -26.23
CA SER A 94 24.89 1.36 -25.20
C SER A 94 24.66 2.00 -23.84
N GLU A 95 25.33 3.12 -23.56
CA GLU A 95 25.23 3.84 -22.29
C GLU A 95 23.82 4.38 -22.00
N ILE A 96 23.15 5.00 -22.99
CA ILE A 96 21.74 5.43 -22.84
C ILE A 96 20.81 4.24 -22.62
N SER A 97 20.99 3.14 -23.37
CA SER A 97 20.15 1.94 -23.21
C SER A 97 20.38 1.23 -21.86
N GLU A 98 21.62 1.20 -21.39
CA GLU A 98 22.00 0.64 -20.09
C GLU A 98 21.43 1.46 -18.94
N ASN A 99 21.45 2.80 -19.04
CA ASN A 99 20.90 3.67 -18.01
C ASN A 99 19.37 3.54 -17.91
N ILE A 100 18.66 3.44 -19.05
CA ILE A 100 17.20 3.19 -19.06
C ILE A 100 16.89 1.83 -18.42
N ILE A 101 17.62 0.77 -18.78
CA ILE A 101 17.43 -0.57 -18.21
C ILE A 101 17.71 -0.57 -16.70
N LYS A 102 18.77 0.11 -16.24
CA LYS A 102 19.09 0.25 -14.81
C LYS A 102 17.96 0.96 -14.07
N THR A 103 17.45 2.07 -14.58
CA THR A 103 16.32 2.80 -13.97
C THR A 103 15.06 1.95 -13.88
N ILE A 104 14.68 1.25 -14.95
CA ILE A 104 13.52 0.34 -14.95
C ILE A 104 13.72 -0.80 -13.95
N THR A 105 14.94 -1.34 -13.86
CA THR A 105 15.25 -2.44 -12.93
C THR A 105 15.18 -1.96 -11.49
N SER A 106 15.76 -0.80 -11.18
CA SER A 106 15.69 -0.18 -9.85
C SER A 106 14.25 0.09 -9.43
N GLN A 107 13.45 0.73 -10.28
CA GLN A 107 12.02 0.98 -10.00
C GLN A 107 11.30 -0.33 -9.66
N ARG A 108 11.43 -1.36 -10.51
CA ARG A 108 10.73 -2.64 -10.29
C ARG A 108 11.09 -3.29 -8.95
N VAL A 109 12.37 -3.30 -8.58
CA VAL A 109 12.83 -3.90 -7.32
C VAL A 109 12.35 -3.09 -6.11
N LEU A 110 12.43 -1.76 -6.18
CA LEU A 110 11.97 -0.88 -5.10
C LEU A 110 10.46 -0.98 -4.91
N THR A 111 9.68 -0.98 -6.00
CA THR A 111 8.23 -1.15 -5.94
C THR A 111 7.84 -2.53 -5.40
N LEU A 112 8.55 -3.61 -5.78
CA LEU A 112 8.36 -4.94 -5.21
C LEU A 112 8.52 -4.92 -3.68
N MET A 113 9.62 -4.34 -3.19
CA MET A 113 9.89 -4.27 -1.76
C MET A 113 8.89 -3.37 -1.01
N ALA A 114 8.45 -2.27 -1.61
CA ALA A 114 7.43 -1.39 -1.04
C ALA A 114 6.05 -2.08 -0.94
N GLU A 115 5.67 -2.82 -1.98
CA GLU A 115 4.45 -3.63 -1.99
C GLU A 115 4.50 -4.75 -0.95
N TYR A 116 5.66 -5.40 -0.79
CA TYR A 116 5.90 -6.36 0.27
C TYR A 116 5.70 -5.73 1.65
N ASN A 117 6.36 -4.58 1.90
CA ASN A 117 6.21 -3.85 3.15
C ASN A 117 4.74 -3.50 3.44
N ARG A 118 4.01 -2.99 2.45
CA ARG A 118 2.58 -2.68 2.58
C ARG A 118 1.75 -3.90 3.01
N LYS A 119 1.93 -5.04 2.35
CA LYS A 119 1.18 -6.26 2.68
C LYS A 119 1.58 -6.79 4.07
N ALA A 120 2.87 -6.83 4.38
CA ALA A 120 3.38 -7.25 5.68
C ALA A 120 2.85 -6.35 6.82
N ASN A 121 2.86 -5.03 6.63
CA ASN A 121 2.33 -4.05 7.59
C ASN A 121 0.84 -4.26 7.82
N ARG A 122 0.05 -4.53 6.77
CA ARG A 122 -1.39 -4.81 6.89
C ARG A 122 -1.66 -6.10 7.66
N MET A 123 -0.89 -7.17 7.41
CA MET A 123 -1.00 -8.42 8.16
C MET A 123 -0.61 -8.23 9.64
N LEU A 124 0.45 -7.48 9.91
CA LEU A 124 0.87 -7.15 11.26
C LEU A 124 -0.20 -6.33 12.01
N ILE A 125 -0.83 -5.35 11.35
CA ILE A 125 -1.97 -4.63 11.91
C ILE A 125 -3.11 -5.59 12.26
N SER A 126 -3.43 -6.57 11.41
CA SER A 126 -4.44 -7.58 11.72
C SER A 126 -4.09 -8.39 12.97
N ILE A 127 -2.84 -8.80 13.13
CA ILE A 127 -2.37 -9.49 14.35
C ILE A 127 -2.54 -8.59 15.57
N PHE A 128 -2.12 -7.32 15.50
CA PHE A 128 -2.31 -6.38 16.59
C PHE A 128 -3.78 -6.18 16.97
N ARG A 129 -4.69 -6.18 15.99
CA ARG A 129 -6.13 -6.13 16.25
C ARG A 129 -6.65 -7.35 16.98
N ASP A 130 -6.10 -8.53 16.69
CA ASP A 130 -6.52 -9.75 17.36
C ASP A 130 -5.97 -9.80 18.79
N ILE A 131 -4.73 -9.37 19.00
CA ILE A 131 -4.16 -9.15 20.35
C ILE A 131 -5.01 -8.15 21.12
N GLN A 132 -5.38 -7.02 20.51
CA GLN A 132 -6.23 -5.99 21.12
C GLN A 132 -7.53 -6.56 21.68
N LYS A 133 -8.18 -7.48 20.95
CA LYS A 133 -9.42 -8.14 21.40
C LYS A 133 -9.20 -9.13 22.54
N ILE A 134 -8.04 -9.78 22.60
CA ILE A 134 -7.71 -10.79 23.59
C ILE A 134 -7.22 -10.13 24.88
N ASN A 135 -6.18 -9.31 24.76
CA ASN A 135 -5.56 -8.55 25.84
C ASN A 135 -4.78 -7.36 25.26
N GLU A 136 -5.40 -6.17 25.22
CA GLU A 136 -4.76 -4.96 24.70
C GLU A 136 -3.46 -4.60 25.41
N SER A 137 -3.32 -4.93 26.71
CA SER A 137 -2.09 -4.62 27.46
C SER A 137 -0.84 -5.29 26.90
N ASP A 138 -0.96 -6.42 26.19
CA ASP A 138 0.17 -7.11 25.58
C ASP A 138 0.80 -6.30 24.43
N LEU A 139 0.05 -5.42 23.77
CA LEU A 139 0.57 -4.50 22.74
C LEU A 139 1.58 -3.49 23.30
N TYR A 140 1.44 -3.14 24.58
CA TYR A 140 2.23 -2.14 25.28
C TYR A 140 3.22 -2.75 26.26
N LYS A 141 3.19 -4.08 26.42
CA LYS A 141 4.02 -4.81 27.36
C LYS A 141 5.51 -4.59 27.07
N GLU A 142 6.24 -4.29 28.13
CA GLU A 142 7.69 -4.14 28.05
C GLU A 142 8.35 -5.47 27.69
N THR A 143 9.28 -5.38 26.75
CA THR A 143 10.15 -6.42 26.26
C THR A 143 11.59 -5.92 26.36
N GLY A 144 12.57 -6.83 26.31
CA GLY A 144 13.98 -6.44 26.25
C GLY A 144 14.43 -5.92 24.88
N SER A 145 13.49 -5.52 24.00
CA SER A 145 13.78 -4.99 22.67
C SER A 145 14.17 -3.50 22.73
N TYR A 146 14.75 -2.95 21.66
CA TYR A 146 15.28 -1.58 21.69
C TYR A 146 14.20 -0.51 21.93
N PHE A 147 13.01 -0.70 21.34
CA PHE A 147 11.87 0.20 21.55
C PHE A 147 10.92 -0.26 22.67
N ASN A 148 11.30 -1.30 23.42
CA ASN A 148 10.60 -1.88 24.57
C ASN A 148 9.22 -2.50 24.30
N SER A 149 8.50 -2.22 23.21
CA SER A 149 7.17 -2.82 22.99
C SER A 149 6.81 -2.96 21.51
N LEU A 150 5.78 -3.75 21.24
CA LEU A 150 5.22 -3.96 19.90
C LEU A 150 4.80 -2.63 19.26
N ILE A 151 4.01 -1.83 20.00
CA ILE A 151 3.50 -0.54 19.49
C ILE A 151 4.61 0.50 19.35
N ASN A 152 5.57 0.55 20.27
CA ASN A 152 6.68 1.50 20.14
C ASN A 152 7.55 1.19 18.92
N SER A 153 7.85 -0.09 18.68
CA SER A 153 8.61 -0.53 17.50
C SER A 153 7.87 -0.21 16.21
N PHE A 154 6.56 -0.49 16.16
CA PHE A 154 5.73 -0.18 15.01
C PHE A 154 5.60 1.34 14.77
N THR A 155 5.50 2.11 15.85
CA THR A 155 5.49 3.58 15.81
C THR A 155 6.79 4.13 15.26
N HIS A 156 7.94 3.57 15.67
CA HIS A 156 9.25 3.94 15.12
C HIS A 156 9.30 3.74 13.60
N ILE A 157 8.84 2.60 13.09
CA ILE A 157 8.76 2.35 11.64
C ILE A 157 7.95 3.44 10.93
N ILE A 158 6.81 3.86 11.49
CA ILE A 158 5.99 4.94 10.92
C ILE A 158 6.77 6.27 10.90
N LYS A 159 7.48 6.60 11.97
CA LYS A 159 8.26 7.84 12.06
C LYS A 159 9.39 7.86 11.01
N THR A 160 10.16 6.78 10.89
CA THR A 160 11.27 6.74 9.91
C THR A 160 10.74 6.84 8.49
N ASP A 161 9.66 6.12 8.17
CA ASP A 161 9.01 6.21 6.87
C ASP A 161 8.53 7.64 6.56
N ILE A 162 7.84 8.31 7.50
CA ILE A 162 7.44 9.71 7.32
C ILE A 162 8.66 10.60 7.04
N TYR A 163 9.71 10.48 7.85
CA TYR A 163 10.91 11.30 7.72
C TYR A 163 11.58 11.12 6.35
N PHE A 164 11.93 9.89 5.97
CA PHE A 164 12.62 9.64 4.71
C PHE A 164 11.75 9.99 3.50
N PHE A 165 10.47 9.65 3.52
CA PHE A 165 9.58 9.94 2.38
C PHE A 165 9.17 11.40 2.28
N SER A 166 9.22 12.18 3.37
CA SER A 166 9.07 13.64 3.31
C SER A 166 10.19 14.30 2.48
N ILE A 167 11.42 13.76 2.57
CA ILE A 167 12.57 14.22 1.80
C ILE A 167 12.45 13.75 0.34
N LEU A 168 12.16 12.46 0.15
CA LEU A 168 12.08 11.83 -1.18
C LEU A 168 10.93 12.36 -2.02
N ARG A 169 9.84 12.84 -1.41
CA ARG A 169 8.69 13.45 -2.10
C ARG A 169 9.09 14.56 -3.06
N LYS A 170 10.17 15.30 -2.80
CA LYS A 170 10.71 16.37 -3.65
C LYS A 170 11.21 15.88 -5.01
N TYR A 171 11.51 14.58 -5.12
CA TYR A 171 12.02 13.93 -6.33
C TYR A 171 10.95 13.16 -7.10
N SER A 172 9.71 13.17 -6.61
CA SER A 172 8.56 12.61 -7.31
C SER A 172 8.02 13.60 -8.34
N SER A 173 7.85 13.14 -9.59
CA SER A 173 7.24 13.89 -10.69
C SER A 173 5.70 13.98 -10.58
N LYS A 174 5.09 13.22 -9.66
CA LYS A 174 3.64 13.24 -9.43
C LYS A 174 3.26 14.50 -8.64
N LYS A 175 2.36 15.31 -9.23
CA LYS A 175 1.92 16.59 -8.64
C LYS A 175 1.07 16.42 -7.39
N ILE A 176 0.17 15.45 -7.39
CA ILE A 176 -0.78 15.21 -6.29
C ILE A 176 -0.70 13.74 -5.89
N ILE A 177 -0.41 13.49 -4.61
CA ILE A 177 -0.49 12.17 -3.97
C ILE A 177 -1.58 12.23 -2.90
N ALA A 178 -2.44 11.23 -2.85
CA ALA A 178 -3.53 11.20 -1.88
C ALA A 178 -3.01 11.05 -0.45
N ASN A 179 -3.54 11.84 0.49
CA ASN A 179 -3.14 11.88 1.90
C ASN A 179 -1.68 12.32 2.14
N GLU A 180 -1.03 13.00 1.19
CA GLU A 180 0.39 13.37 1.29
C GLU A 180 0.72 14.27 2.50
N GLU A 181 -0.28 14.90 3.13
CA GLU A 181 -0.10 15.65 4.35
C GLU A 181 0.49 14.82 5.50
N ILE A 182 0.34 13.49 5.48
CA ILE A 182 0.96 12.59 6.47
C ILE A 182 2.48 12.76 6.51
N LEU A 183 3.12 13.09 5.38
CA LEU A 183 4.57 13.34 5.32
C LEU A 183 5.02 14.56 6.14
N THR A 184 4.07 15.37 6.64
CA THR A 184 4.33 16.55 7.49
C THR A 184 4.06 16.29 8.97
N TYR A 185 3.72 15.06 9.36
CA TYR A 185 3.28 14.75 10.73
C TYR A 185 4.42 14.67 11.75
N LEU A 186 5.67 14.81 11.31
CA LEU A 186 6.83 14.94 12.19
C LEU A 186 7.30 16.38 12.30
N ASN A 187 7.71 16.78 13.50
CA ASN A 187 8.48 18.00 13.72
C ASN A 187 9.99 17.72 13.64
N ASP A 188 10.79 18.79 13.74
CA ASP A 188 12.24 18.74 13.65
C ASP A 188 12.92 17.90 14.75
N ASN A 189 12.21 17.62 15.85
CA ASN A 189 12.67 16.79 16.96
C ASN A 189 12.27 15.31 16.81
N PHE A 190 11.80 14.88 15.63
CA PHE A 190 11.36 13.51 15.37
C PHE A 190 10.17 13.05 16.26
N LEU A 191 9.33 14.01 16.65
CA LEU A 191 8.09 13.79 17.40
C LEU A 191 6.88 14.06 16.50
N PHE A 192 5.77 13.37 16.77
CA PHE A 192 4.54 13.66 16.05
C PHE A 192 4.00 15.03 16.45
N ASN A 193 3.64 15.84 15.45
CA ASN A 193 2.96 17.12 15.64
C ASN A 193 1.43 17.00 15.48
N LYS A 194 0.94 15.77 15.26
CA LYS A 194 -0.46 15.35 15.25
C LYS A 194 -0.63 14.16 16.20
N PRO A 195 -1.78 14.01 16.86
CA PRO A 195 -2.02 12.93 17.82
C PRO A 195 -2.34 11.60 17.12
N ILE A 196 -1.48 11.14 16.20
CA ILE A 196 -1.73 9.91 15.44
C ILE A 196 -1.52 8.65 16.28
N ASP A 197 -0.71 8.75 17.33
CA ASP A 197 -0.42 7.73 18.33
C ASP A 197 -1.36 7.80 19.56
N ALA A 198 -2.36 8.70 19.54
CA ALA A 198 -3.31 8.83 20.64
C ALA A 198 -4.23 7.61 20.79
N ASN A 199 -4.45 6.85 19.71
CA ASN A 199 -5.07 5.53 19.76
C ASN A 199 -4.62 4.64 18.59
N LEU A 200 -4.88 3.35 18.71
CA LEU A 200 -4.46 2.36 17.72
C LEU A 200 -5.19 2.51 16.37
N ASP A 201 -6.43 3.00 16.35
CA ASP A 201 -7.19 3.20 15.10
C ASP A 201 -6.51 4.22 14.20
N THR A 202 -6.15 5.38 14.76
CA THR A 202 -5.48 6.46 14.02
C THR A 202 -4.08 6.05 13.58
N LEU A 203 -3.35 5.31 14.42
CA LEU A 203 -2.01 4.84 14.11
C LEU A 203 -2.03 3.85 12.93
N PHE A 204 -2.92 2.85 12.99
CA PHE A 204 -3.05 1.85 11.94
C PHE A 204 -3.61 2.43 10.63
N ASP A 205 -4.55 3.38 10.71
CA ASP A 205 -5.05 4.08 9.54
C ASP A 205 -3.95 4.90 8.86
N THR A 206 -3.15 5.61 9.66
CA THR A 206 -2.02 6.40 9.18
C THR A 206 -0.98 5.49 8.50
N ARG A 207 -0.63 4.34 9.09
CA ARG A 207 0.26 3.35 8.44
C ARG A 207 -0.26 2.95 7.06
N LYS A 208 -1.53 2.56 6.96
CA LYS A 208 -2.11 2.07 5.69
C LYS A 208 -2.05 3.12 4.59
N LYS A 209 -2.34 4.38 4.94
CA LYS A 209 -2.25 5.52 4.01
C LYS A 209 -0.80 5.83 3.63
N LEU A 210 0.11 5.78 4.61
CA LEU A 210 1.54 5.99 4.39
C LEU A 210 2.14 4.94 3.45
N ASP A 211 1.75 3.67 3.56
CA ASP A 211 2.16 2.62 2.62
C ASP A 211 1.80 2.99 1.16
N ASP A 212 0.59 3.51 0.94
CA ASP A 212 0.14 3.90 -0.40
C ASP A 212 0.89 5.15 -0.91
N ILE A 213 1.18 6.12 -0.03
CA ILE A 213 2.02 7.29 -0.34
C ILE A 213 3.43 6.86 -0.75
N ILE A 214 4.05 5.94 -0.01
CA ILE A 214 5.40 5.41 -0.28
C ILE A 214 5.47 4.81 -1.69
N ILE A 215 4.50 3.96 -2.04
CA ILE A 215 4.46 3.32 -3.36
C ILE A 215 4.27 4.36 -4.46
N ASP A 216 3.39 5.35 -4.24
CA ASP A 216 3.17 6.45 -5.18
C ASP A 216 4.42 7.29 -5.39
N VAL A 217 5.15 7.63 -4.31
CA VAL A 217 6.42 8.37 -4.39
C VAL A 217 7.46 7.57 -5.16
N ILE A 218 7.68 6.30 -4.80
CA ILE A 218 8.64 5.43 -5.50
C ILE A 218 8.29 5.37 -6.97
N ASN A 219 7.05 5.04 -7.33
CA ASN A 219 6.65 4.86 -8.73
C ASN A 219 6.70 6.13 -9.59
N SER A 220 6.91 7.30 -8.98
CA SER A 220 6.97 8.58 -9.67
C SER A 220 8.33 9.28 -9.59
N ILE A 221 9.38 8.59 -9.15
CA ILE A 221 10.75 9.10 -9.26
C ILE A 221 11.29 8.78 -10.66
N ASP A 222 11.77 9.81 -11.36
CA ASP A 222 12.24 9.70 -12.74
C ASP A 222 13.67 9.13 -12.84
N ASP A 223 14.56 9.51 -11.92
CA ASP A 223 15.94 9.01 -11.85
C ASP A 223 16.37 8.69 -10.42
N TYR A 224 16.56 7.40 -10.16
CA TYR A 224 16.97 6.90 -8.84
C TYR A 224 18.47 7.02 -8.58
N ASN A 225 19.29 7.38 -9.58
CA ASN A 225 20.74 7.51 -9.43
C ASN A 225 21.16 8.92 -8.95
N VAL A 226 20.23 9.87 -8.90
CA VAL A 226 20.47 11.20 -8.33
C VAL A 226 21.01 11.06 -6.91
N ILE A 227 22.18 11.63 -6.67
CA ILE A 227 22.79 11.67 -5.34
C ILE A 227 22.11 12.77 -4.54
N ILE A 228 21.52 12.39 -3.41
CA ILE A 228 20.89 13.32 -2.48
C ILE A 228 21.70 13.39 -1.20
N LYS A 229 21.56 14.52 -0.51
CA LYS A 229 22.19 14.79 0.78
C LYS A 229 21.11 14.76 1.86
N ILE A 230 21.32 13.98 2.91
CA ILE A 230 20.48 13.95 4.11
C ILE A 230 21.36 14.31 5.30
N ASP A 231 20.99 15.38 6.00
CA ASP A 231 21.67 15.84 7.21
C ASP A 231 21.01 15.23 8.44
N PHE A 232 21.80 14.53 9.23
CA PHE A 232 21.49 14.09 10.58
C PHE A 232 22.21 15.00 11.58
N ALA A 233 21.90 14.88 12.87
CA ALA A 233 22.46 15.76 13.91
C ALA A 233 24.00 15.80 13.90
N ASP A 234 24.65 14.65 13.70
CA ASP A 234 26.11 14.50 13.77
C ASP A 234 26.77 14.05 12.46
N ASP A 235 25.99 13.76 11.41
CA ASP A 235 26.52 13.23 10.15
C ASP A 235 25.72 13.67 8.92
N THR A 236 26.36 13.66 7.77
CA THR A 236 25.74 13.92 6.47
C THR A 236 25.88 12.69 5.59
N ILE A 237 24.76 12.09 5.20
CA ILE A 237 24.75 11.00 4.23
C ILE A 237 24.60 11.58 2.81
N LYS A 238 25.50 11.18 1.90
CA LYS A 238 25.42 11.44 0.46
C LYS A 238 25.33 10.12 -0.31
N LYS A 239 24.14 9.77 -0.78
CA LYS A 239 23.88 8.51 -1.49
C LYS A 239 22.86 8.70 -2.61
N PRO A 240 22.87 7.84 -3.64
CA PRO A 240 21.83 7.85 -4.65
C PRO A 240 20.46 7.50 -4.06
N ILE A 241 19.38 8.04 -4.64
CA ILE A 241 18.00 7.85 -4.19
C ILE A 241 17.65 6.36 -4.01
N TYR A 242 18.04 5.47 -4.94
CA TYR A 242 17.74 4.04 -4.81
C TYR A 242 18.28 3.44 -3.51
N HIS A 243 19.44 3.91 -3.04
CA HIS A 243 20.08 3.39 -1.85
C HIS A 243 19.29 3.83 -0.62
N ILE A 244 18.90 5.11 -0.56
CA ILE A 244 18.09 5.63 0.55
C ILE A 244 16.74 4.90 0.63
N ILE A 245 16.06 4.72 -0.50
CA ILE A 245 14.78 3.99 -0.53
C ILE A 245 14.98 2.53 -0.09
N MET A 246 15.98 1.84 -0.64
CA MET A 246 16.24 0.44 -0.27
C MET A 246 16.60 0.30 1.21
N HIS A 247 17.37 1.24 1.77
CA HIS A 247 17.68 1.30 3.18
C HIS A 247 16.39 1.37 4.02
N GLU A 248 15.50 2.32 3.74
CA GLU A 248 14.26 2.48 4.52
C GLU A 248 13.32 1.27 4.36
N LEU A 249 13.22 0.72 3.15
CA LEU A 249 12.41 -0.49 2.91
C LEU A 249 12.96 -1.71 3.65
N ASN A 250 14.29 -1.82 3.77
CA ASN A 250 14.95 -2.88 4.54
C ASN A 250 14.87 -2.63 6.06
N HIS A 251 14.95 -1.37 6.50
CA HIS A 251 14.78 -0.95 7.90
C HIS A 251 13.41 -1.37 8.44
N ASN A 252 12.36 -1.21 7.63
CA ASN A 252 11.03 -1.78 7.86
C ASN A 252 11.08 -3.29 8.13
N THR A 253 11.83 -4.06 7.33
CA THR A 253 11.97 -5.52 7.49
C THR A 253 12.72 -5.87 8.77
N HIS A 254 13.77 -5.12 9.10
CA HIS A 254 14.55 -5.30 10.33
C HIS A 254 13.67 -5.15 11.59
N HIS A 255 12.94 -4.05 11.74
CA HIS A 255 12.09 -3.84 12.91
C HIS A 255 10.85 -4.74 12.94
N ARG A 256 10.33 -5.14 11.78
CA ARG A 256 9.31 -6.19 11.74
C ARG A 256 9.84 -7.55 12.20
N GLY A 257 11.12 -7.84 12.01
CA GLY A 257 11.78 -9.01 12.59
C GLY A 257 11.90 -8.93 14.12
N GLU A 258 12.23 -7.75 14.65
CA GLU A 258 12.20 -7.47 16.09
C GLU A 258 10.79 -7.72 16.68
N ILE A 259 9.75 -7.22 16.00
CA ILE A 259 8.34 -7.43 16.37
C ILE A 259 7.96 -8.92 16.33
N SER A 260 8.43 -9.65 15.32
CA SER A 260 8.14 -11.10 15.17
C SER A 260 8.69 -11.88 16.36
N ALA A 261 9.94 -11.60 16.77
CA ALA A 261 10.54 -12.22 17.94
C ALA A 261 9.78 -11.88 19.23
N MET A 262 9.31 -10.64 19.41
CA MET A 262 8.48 -10.27 20.55
C MET A 262 7.15 -11.03 20.58
N LEU A 263 6.49 -11.18 19.43
CA LEU A 263 5.25 -11.95 19.31
C LEU A 263 5.46 -13.42 19.66
N ASP A 264 6.55 -14.03 19.20
CA ASP A 264 6.92 -15.41 19.54
C ASP A 264 7.13 -15.59 21.05
N MET A 265 7.84 -14.65 21.69
CA MET A 265 8.06 -14.68 23.15
C MET A 265 6.75 -14.54 23.94
N MET A 266 5.75 -13.87 23.38
CA MET A 266 4.41 -13.72 23.95
C MET A 266 3.47 -14.89 23.60
N GLY A 267 3.88 -15.80 22.70
CA GLY A 267 3.06 -16.92 22.25
C GLY A 267 2.04 -16.58 21.18
N TYR A 268 2.17 -15.44 20.49
CA TYR A 268 1.31 -15.06 19.37
C TYR A 268 1.85 -15.57 18.03
N VAL A 269 1.04 -16.38 17.34
CA VAL A 269 1.37 -16.85 15.99
C VAL A 269 1.48 -15.67 15.04
N ASN A 270 2.59 -15.60 14.31
CA ASN A 270 2.85 -14.57 13.34
C ASN A 270 3.57 -15.16 12.11
N ASP A 271 3.05 -14.87 10.92
CA ASP A 271 3.75 -15.10 9.65
C ASP A 271 3.34 -14.01 8.67
N TYR A 272 4.10 -12.92 8.65
CA TYR A 272 3.87 -11.74 7.82
C TYR A 272 5.13 -11.30 7.05
N SER A 273 6.20 -12.09 7.06
CA SER A 273 7.52 -11.69 6.52
C SER A 273 7.98 -12.49 5.30
N ASN A 274 7.20 -13.47 4.84
CA ASN A 274 7.58 -14.28 3.70
C ASN A 274 7.32 -13.57 2.37
N LEU A 275 8.38 -13.02 1.75
CA LEU A 275 8.29 -12.32 0.46
C LEU A 275 7.70 -13.18 -0.67
N ILE A 276 7.96 -14.50 -0.69
CA ILE A 276 7.52 -15.41 -1.77
C ILE A 276 6.01 -15.60 -1.74
N THR A 277 5.42 -15.69 -0.55
CA THR A 277 3.98 -15.99 -0.39
C THR A 277 3.14 -14.72 -0.29
N ILE A 278 3.76 -13.60 0.11
CA ILE A 278 3.06 -12.33 0.30
C ILE A 278 2.83 -11.60 -1.02
N ILE A 279 3.82 -11.58 -1.93
CA ILE A 279 3.70 -10.83 -3.19
C ILE A 279 3.13 -11.66 -4.34
#